data_AF-A0A968QSV4-F1
#
_entry.id   AF-A0A968QSV4-F1
#
_cell.length_a   1.000
_cell.length_b   1.000
_cell.length_c   1.000
_cell.angle_alpha   90.00
_cell.angle_beta   90.00
_cell.angle_gamma   90.00
#
_symmetry.space_group_name_H-M   'P 1'
#
loop_
_entity.id
_entity.type
_entity.pdbx_description
1 polymer ?
#
loop_
_entity_poly.entity_id
_entity_poly.type
_entity_poly.pdbx_seq_one_letter_code
_entity_poly.pdbx_strand_id
1 'polypeptide(L)'
;MIDSTVIRAHPCAAGAVKEDNGQASGRSRGGFSSKIRIAVDASGNPLNFILTPGQTHDITQAESLTACHTPQAVIADKGYDCARSVQAESAETWN
;
A
#
# COMPACT_ATOMS: atom_id res chain seq x y z
N MET A 1 -10.80 4.54 -1.20
CA MET A 1 -10.52 3.13 -0.84
C MET A 1 -9.04 2.88 -1.02
N ILE A 2 -8.42 2.10 -0.13
CA ILE A 2 -7.04 1.64 -0.27
C ILE A 2 -7.01 0.12 -0.30
N ASP A 3 -6.22 -0.43 -1.21
CA ASP A 3 -6.01 -1.88 -1.31
C ASP A 3 -4.61 -2.17 -1.86
N SER A 4 -4.18 -3.42 -1.69
CA SER A 4 -2.87 -3.89 -2.09
C SER A 4 -2.95 -5.22 -2.82
N THR A 5 -2.06 -5.41 -3.80
CA THR A 5 -1.91 -6.69 -4.48
C THR A 5 -0.44 -7.03 -4.67
N VAL A 6 -0.11 -8.32 -4.53
CA VAL A 6 1.25 -8.84 -4.69
C VAL A 6 1.41 -9.41 -6.08
N ILE A 7 2.44 -8.93 -6.78
CA ILE A 7 2.84 -9.43 -8.10
C ILE A 7 4.13 -10.23 -7.94
N ARG A 8 4.14 -11.45 -8.49
CA ARG A 8 5.32 -12.30 -8.56
C ARG A 8 6.19 -11.85 -9.72
N ALA A 9 7.48 -11.68 -9.46
CA ALA A 9 8.45 -11.43 -10.51
C ALA A 9 8.72 -12.71 -11.29
N HIS A 10 9.05 -12.56 -12.57
CA HIS A 10 9.53 -13.67 -13.39
C HIS A 10 10.83 -14.25 -12.78
N PRO A 11 11.09 -15.57 -12.88
CA PRO A 11 12.30 -16.19 -12.32
C PRO A 11 13.62 -15.53 -12.75
N CYS A 12 13.68 -15.03 -13.99
CA CYS A 12 14.84 -14.31 -14.51
C CYS A 12 15.12 -12.95 -13.83
N ALA A 13 14.22 -12.46 -12.97
CA ALA A 13 14.49 -11.30 -12.13
C ALA A 13 15.57 -11.59 -11.06
N ALA A 14 15.85 -12.86 -10.78
CA ALA A 14 16.93 -13.24 -9.88
C ALA A 14 18.30 -12.86 -10.47
N GLY A 15 19.10 -12.11 -9.70
CA GLY A 15 20.46 -11.71 -10.11
C GLY A 15 20.53 -10.36 -10.83
N ALA A 16 19.41 -9.64 -10.96
CA ALA A 16 19.42 -8.25 -11.42
C ALA A 16 20.35 -7.38 -10.55
N VAL A 17 21.00 -6.41 -11.17
CA VAL A 17 21.84 -5.43 -10.47
C VAL A 17 20.96 -4.68 -9.47
N LYS A 18 21.43 -4.62 -8.21
CA LYS A 18 20.74 -3.87 -7.17
C LYS A 18 21.04 -2.39 -7.35
N GLU A 19 20.00 -1.58 -7.27
CA GLU A 19 20.12 -0.12 -7.19
C GLU A 19 20.15 0.32 -5.72
N ASP A 20 20.81 1.44 -5.44
CA ASP A 20 21.00 1.97 -4.08
C ASP A 20 19.68 2.27 -3.36
N ASN A 21 18.63 2.62 -4.11
CA ASN A 21 17.30 2.93 -3.56
C ASN A 21 16.35 1.71 -3.52
N GLY A 22 16.82 0.53 -3.96
CA GLY A 22 16.00 -0.67 -4.09
C GLY A 22 14.98 -0.60 -5.22
N GLN A 23 14.59 -1.77 -5.76
CA GLN A 23 13.72 -1.88 -6.95
C GLN A 23 12.28 -2.31 -6.59
N ALA A 24 11.84 -2.01 -5.36
CA ALA A 24 10.60 -2.55 -4.79
C ALA A 24 10.48 -4.10 -4.93
N SER A 25 11.61 -4.79 -5.01
CA SER A 25 11.70 -6.24 -5.19
C SER A 25 12.02 -6.91 -3.86
N GLY A 26 11.19 -7.86 -3.48
CA GLY A 26 11.21 -8.52 -2.19
C GLY A 26 11.28 -10.03 -2.29
N ARG A 27 11.97 -10.68 -1.35
CA ARG A 27 12.02 -12.15 -1.30
C ARG A 27 10.85 -12.72 -0.49
N SER A 28 10.15 -13.67 -1.08
CA SER A 28 9.14 -14.50 -0.44
C SER A 28 9.45 -15.99 -0.65
N ARG A 29 8.65 -16.89 -0.06
CA ARG A 29 8.77 -18.33 -0.34
C ARG A 29 8.56 -18.69 -1.81
N GLY A 30 7.83 -17.87 -2.57
CA GLY A 30 7.56 -18.08 -3.99
C GLY A 30 8.60 -17.47 -4.94
N GLY A 31 9.72 -16.95 -4.43
CA GLY A 31 10.69 -16.17 -5.19
C GLY A 31 10.52 -14.66 -4.99
N PHE A 32 10.97 -13.89 -5.97
CA PHE A 32 10.88 -12.43 -5.91
C PHE A 32 9.46 -11.94 -6.18
N SER A 33 9.05 -10.90 -5.46
CA SER A 33 7.71 -10.30 -5.56
C SER A 33 7.74 -8.84 -5.15
N SER A 34 6.80 -8.08 -5.70
CA SER A 34 6.54 -6.68 -5.37
C SER A 34 5.09 -6.53 -4.94
N LYS A 35 4.79 -5.55 -4.09
CA LYS A 35 3.42 -5.21 -3.75
C LYS A 35 3.08 -3.84 -4.33
N ILE A 36 1.97 -3.78 -5.06
CA ILE A 36 1.36 -2.54 -5.53
C ILE A 36 0.26 -2.17 -4.56
N ARG A 37 0.29 -0.94 -4.04
CA ARG A 37 -0.77 -0.36 -3.22
C ARG A 37 -1.34 0.84 -3.93
N ILE A 38 -2.66 0.97 -3.94
CA ILE A 38 -3.33 2.06 -4.64
C ILE A 38 -4.39 2.68 -3.73
N ALA A 39 -4.41 4.00 -3.65
CA ALA A 39 -5.55 4.76 -3.17
C ALA A 39 -6.41 5.16 -4.36
N VAL A 40 -7.72 4.94 -4.26
CA VAL A 40 -8.70 5.35 -5.26
C VAL A 40 -9.79 6.22 -4.62
N ASP A 41 -10.36 7.11 -5.41
CA ASP A 41 -11.53 7.90 -5.02
C ASP A 41 -12.82 7.05 -5.02
N ALA A 42 -13.96 7.70 -4.74
CA ALA A 42 -15.27 7.04 -4.73
C ALA A 42 -15.74 6.59 -6.13
N SER A 43 -15.18 7.13 -7.21
CA SER A 43 -15.49 6.76 -8.59
C SER A 43 -14.54 5.69 -9.15
N GLY A 44 -13.54 5.28 -8.36
CA GLY A 44 -12.53 4.31 -8.76
C GLY A 44 -11.32 4.91 -9.49
N ASN A 45 -11.17 6.24 -9.52
CA ASN A 45 -10.00 6.88 -10.11
C ASN A 45 -8.79 6.71 -9.19
N PRO A 46 -7.62 6.30 -9.71
CA PRO A 46 -6.40 6.20 -8.92
C PRO A 46 -5.93 7.60 -8.50
N LEU A 47 -5.76 7.77 -7.19
CA LEU A 47 -5.27 9.00 -6.58
C LEU A 47 -3.76 8.94 -6.32
N ASN A 48 -3.29 7.80 -5.82
CA ASN A 48 -1.88 7.59 -5.47
C ASN A 48 -1.54 6.09 -5.53
N PHE A 49 -0.27 5.77 -5.80
CA PHE A 49 0.22 4.40 -5.74
C PHE A 49 1.63 4.31 -5.17
N ILE A 50 1.91 3.20 -4.49
CA ILE A 50 3.22 2.92 -3.89
C ILE A 50 3.63 1.49 -4.21
N LEU A 51 4.87 1.33 -4.67
CA LEU A 51 5.51 0.03 -4.88
C LEU A 51 6.45 -0.28 -3.71
N THR A 52 6.34 -1.48 -3.16
CA THR A 52 7.28 -1.98 -2.14
C THR A 52 7.73 -3.39 -2.45
N PRO A 53 8.81 -3.87 -1.79
CA PRO A 53 9.08 -5.29 -1.68
C PRO A 53 7.83 -6.08 -1.25
N GLY A 54 7.62 -7.26 -1.81
CA GLY A 54 6.40 -8.05 -1.61
C GLY A 54 6.12 -8.45 -0.16
N GLN A 55 7.17 -8.60 0.66
CA GLN A 55 7.05 -8.93 2.09
C GLN A 55 6.67 -7.75 2.99
N THR A 56 6.62 -6.52 2.45
CA THR A 56 6.28 -5.34 3.24
C THR A 56 4.81 -5.40 3.68
N HIS A 57 4.57 -5.12 4.96
CA HIS A 57 3.22 -5.09 5.53
C HIS A 57 2.43 -3.88 5.01
N ASP A 58 1.10 -4.00 4.91
CA ASP A 58 0.27 -2.96 4.31
C ASP A 58 0.07 -1.76 5.21
N ILE A 59 -0.07 -2.03 6.51
CA ILE A 59 -0.16 -1.00 7.56
C ILE A 59 0.95 0.06 7.49
N THR A 60 2.17 -0.31 7.10
CA THR A 60 3.30 0.62 7.12
C THR A 60 3.23 1.65 6.01
N GLN A 61 2.32 1.50 5.05
CA GLN A 61 2.19 2.37 3.89
C GLN A 61 0.88 3.15 3.87
N ALA A 62 -0.02 2.92 4.84
CA ALA A 62 -1.34 3.56 4.89
C ALA A 62 -1.22 5.09 4.86
N GLU A 63 -0.42 5.64 5.78
CA GLU A 63 -0.22 7.09 5.93
C GLU A 63 0.40 7.72 4.67
N SER A 64 1.45 7.10 4.11
CA SER A 64 2.10 7.58 2.89
C SER A 64 1.16 7.56 1.68
N LEU A 65 0.25 6.59 1.62
CA LEU A 65 -0.69 6.45 0.52
C LEU A 65 -1.78 7.52 0.56
N THR A 66 -2.18 7.97 1.76
CA THR A 66 -3.23 8.99 1.97
C THR A 66 -2.70 10.40 2.22
N ALA A 67 -1.40 10.61 2.40
CA ALA A 67 -0.80 11.87 2.86
C ALA A 67 -1.19 13.13 2.05
N CYS A 68 -1.48 13.00 0.76
CA CYS A 68 -1.84 14.12 -0.12
C CYS A 68 -3.35 14.39 -0.18
N HIS A 69 -4.16 13.67 0.59
CA HIS A 69 -5.61 13.73 0.53
C HIS A 69 -6.22 13.83 1.93
N THR A 70 -7.33 14.56 2.03
CA THR A 70 -8.12 14.68 3.27
C THR A 70 -9.50 14.05 3.06
N PRO A 71 -9.58 12.71 2.97
CA PRO A 71 -10.85 12.03 2.76
C PRO A 71 -11.72 12.09 4.02
N GLN A 72 -13.04 12.16 3.86
CA GLN A 72 -13.98 12.06 4.98
C GLN A 72 -13.98 10.66 5.62
N ALA A 73 -13.70 9.63 4.82
CA ALA A 73 -13.59 8.26 5.28
C ALA A 73 -12.61 7.48 4.38
N VAL A 74 -11.94 6.49 4.97
CA VAL A 74 -11.06 5.57 4.25
C VAL A 74 -11.63 4.16 4.38
N ILE A 75 -11.92 3.54 3.24
CA ILE A 75 -12.28 2.12 3.15
C ILE A 75 -11.00 1.33 2.87
N ALA A 76 -10.71 0.32 3.68
CA ALA A 76 -9.51 -0.51 3.58
C ALA A 76 -9.79 -1.95 4.01
N ASP A 77 -8.89 -2.88 3.67
CA ASP A 77 -8.90 -4.22 4.24
C ASP A 77 -8.47 -4.25 5.71
N LYS A 78 -8.61 -5.41 6.37
CA LYS A 78 -8.19 -5.59 7.77
C LYS A 78 -6.67 -5.50 7.97
N GLY A 79 -5.87 -5.72 6.93
CA GLY A 79 -4.41 -5.57 6.98
C GLY A 79 -3.95 -4.12 7.18
N TYR A 80 -4.84 -3.16 6.95
CA TYR A 80 -4.68 -1.74 7.29
C TYR A 80 -5.24 -1.34 8.66
N ASP A 81 -5.80 -2.29 9.43
CA ASP A 81 -6.30 -2.02 10.77
C ASP A 81 -5.18 -2.23 11.81
N CYS A 82 -4.69 -1.13 12.37
CA CYS A 82 -3.90 -1.16 13.60
C CYS A 82 -4.20 0.08 14.44
N ALA A 83 -4.02 -0.03 15.76
CA ALA A 83 -4.32 1.05 16.72
C ALA A 83 -3.60 2.39 16.42
N ARG A 84 -2.56 2.38 15.56
CA ARG A 84 -1.80 3.56 15.15
C ARG A 84 -2.30 4.21 13.85
N SER A 85 -3.10 3.53 13.05
CA SER A 85 -3.42 3.93 11.67
C SER A 85 -4.73 4.71 11.51
N VAL A 86 -5.44 4.99 12.60
CA VAL A 86 -6.72 5.69 12.56
C VAL A 86 -6.55 7.10 13.13
N GLN A 87 -6.24 8.05 12.25
CA GLN A 87 -6.66 9.45 12.40
C GLN A 87 -7.44 9.85 11.16
N ALA A 88 -8.60 9.23 10.96
CA ALA A 88 -9.69 9.90 10.27
C ALA A 88 -10.49 10.59 11.37
N GLU A 89 -10.33 11.90 11.45
CA GLU A 89 -11.01 12.79 12.37
C GLU A 89 -12.52 12.48 12.36
N SER A 90 -13.01 11.87 13.44
CA SER A 90 -14.44 11.70 13.65
C SER A 90 -15.02 13.08 13.89
N ALA A 91 -15.58 13.69 12.85
CA ALA A 91 -16.47 14.81 13.02
C ALA A 91 -17.67 14.33 13.86
N GLU A 92 -17.68 14.70 15.14
CA GLU A 92 -18.90 14.84 15.92
C GLU A 92 -19.89 15.70 15.12
N THR A 93 -21.10 15.21 14.87
CA THR A 93 -22.35 15.89 15.25
C THR A 93 -23.49 14.87 15.11
N TRP A 94 -23.90 14.27 16.23
CA TRP A 94 -25.21 13.63 16.33
C TRP A 94 -26.28 14.73 16.42
N ASN A 95 -27.20 14.75 15.47
CA ASN A 95 -28.53 15.36 15.62
C ASN A 95 -29.56 14.27 15.36
#